data_AF-A0ABD0W5Q3-F1
#
_entry.id   AF-A0ABD0W5Q3-F1
#
_cell.length_a   1.000
_cell.length_b   1.000
_cell.length_c   1.000
_cell.angle_alpha   90.00
_cell.angle_beta   90.00
_cell.angle_gamma   90.00
#
_symmetry.space_group_name_H-M   'P 1'
#
loop_
_entity.id
_entity.type
_entity.pdbx_description
1 polymer ?
#
loop_
_entity_poly.entity_id
_entity_poly.type
_entity_poly.pdbx_seq_one_letter_code
_entity_poly.pdbx_strand_id
1 'polypeptide(L)'
;MLAGIAYQVNDWRMLMIAVSAPLSLAIIFWWWIPESARWLIANGKVKRAHLYLKKCARFNNKKEFPSKIKPEHLSDVVVVDKHKKTYSYLDLVRTPKMRRLALLTGILWYGVASTYYGISLNITGFGLNVYLTHFIYSAIEIPAKIMVYFCINYIGRKHCQAGTLLLTGTCIAINIFVPKGQWHFRTVVAVIGKGLSEASFTTVILYTTELYPTVVRQNGFGFTNFMARLGVSIAPLIILLEDVWMPLPEVIICCVSIFSGLVALLLPETHNVRLPETIEDIEKPRKNPIFLSHLEKTDVPLK
;
A
#
# COMPACT_ATOMS: atom_id res chain seq x y z
N MET A 1 17.71 -10.13 1.02
CA MET A 1 19.00 -9.59 0.52
C MET A 1 19.80 -8.87 1.60
N LEU A 2 19.20 -7.96 2.38
CA LEU A 2 19.94 -7.22 3.41
C LEU A 2 20.57 -8.10 4.50
N ALA A 3 19.87 -9.16 4.94
CA ALA A 3 20.40 -10.10 5.93
C ALA A 3 21.67 -10.85 5.48
N GLY A 4 21.83 -11.12 4.16
CA GLY A 4 23.03 -11.75 3.63
C GLY A 4 24.24 -10.80 3.62
N ILE A 5 23.99 -9.52 3.30
CA ILE A 5 25.01 -8.46 3.37
C ILE A 5 25.39 -8.20 4.84
N ALA A 6 24.41 -8.23 5.76
CA ALA A 6 24.63 -8.09 7.20
C ALA A 6 25.43 -9.24 7.80
N TYR A 7 25.24 -10.46 7.31
CA TYR A 7 26.03 -11.61 7.75
C TYR A 7 27.51 -11.50 7.34
N GLN A 8 27.78 -10.87 6.19
CA GLN A 8 29.13 -10.74 5.65
C GLN A 8 29.85 -9.47 6.13
N VAL A 9 29.11 -8.46 6.59
CA VAL A 9 29.62 -7.18 7.08
C VAL A 9 29.03 -6.89 8.47
N ASN A 10 29.78 -7.25 9.51
CA ASN A 10 29.37 -7.03 10.90
C ASN A 10 29.54 -5.57 11.37
N ASP A 11 30.29 -4.74 10.64
CA ASP A 11 30.42 -3.31 10.94
C ASP A 11 29.19 -2.52 10.49
N TRP A 12 28.44 -1.99 11.45
CA TRP A 12 27.21 -1.22 11.20
C TRP A 12 27.43 -0.02 10.25
N ARG A 13 28.63 0.59 10.27
CA ARG A 13 28.99 1.69 9.37
C ARG A 13 29.13 1.23 7.92
N MET A 14 29.83 0.11 7.70
CA MET A 14 30.00 -0.47 6.37
C MET A 14 28.68 -1.02 5.83
N LEU A 15 27.83 -1.55 6.71
CA LEU A 15 26.46 -1.93 6.36
C LEU A 15 25.65 -0.73 5.85
N MET A 16 25.66 0.38 6.58
CA MET A 16 24.96 1.62 6.17
C MET A 16 25.43 2.13 4.80
N ILE A 17 26.75 2.07 4.53
CA ILE A 17 27.31 2.43 3.22
C ILE A 17 26.81 1.47 2.14
N ALA A 18 26.85 0.15 2.38
CA ALA A 18 26.39 -0.85 1.43
C ALA A 18 24.89 -0.72 1.10
N VAL A 19 24.04 -0.40 2.08
CA VAL A 19 22.60 -0.14 1.85
C VAL A 19 22.38 1.14 1.05
N SER A 20 23.21 2.16 1.27
CA SER A 20 23.06 3.48 0.64
C SER A 20 23.67 3.54 -0.77
N ALA A 21 24.61 2.65 -1.10
CA ALA A 21 25.29 2.64 -2.41
C ALA A 21 24.32 2.45 -3.61
N PRO A 22 23.29 1.60 -3.56
CA PRO A 22 22.28 1.57 -4.62
C PRO A 22 21.49 2.87 -4.77
N LEU A 23 21.27 3.62 -3.68
CA LEU A 23 20.56 4.90 -3.73
C LEU A 23 21.40 6.00 -4.41
N SER A 24 22.73 5.96 -4.28
CA SER A 24 23.59 6.92 -4.98
C SER A 24 23.56 6.71 -6.49
N LEU A 25 23.41 5.47 -6.97
CA LEU A 25 23.16 5.20 -8.40
C LEU A 25 21.86 5.86 -8.87
N ALA A 26 20.80 5.85 -8.06
CA ALA A 26 19.53 6.50 -8.41
C ALA A 26 19.68 8.02 -8.62
N ILE A 27 20.60 8.68 -7.90
CA ILE A 27 20.92 10.11 -8.10
C ILE A 27 21.53 10.34 -9.49
N ILE A 28 22.37 9.42 -9.96
CA ILE A 28 22.95 9.49 -11.31
C ILE A 28 21.84 9.32 -12.36
N PHE A 29 20.93 8.36 -12.15
CA PHE A 29 19.81 8.12 -13.07
C PHE A 29 18.76 9.24 -13.07
N TRP A 30 18.64 10.03 -11.99
CA TRP A 30 17.71 11.16 -11.91
C TRP A 30 17.87 12.13 -13.08
N TRP A 31 19.10 12.38 -13.53
CA TRP A 31 19.38 13.26 -14.67
C TRP A 31 18.88 12.73 -16.01
N TRP A 32 18.72 11.42 -16.16
CA TRP A 32 18.23 10.80 -17.38
C TRP A 32 16.71 10.60 -17.41
N ILE A 33 16.05 10.63 -16.26
CA ILE A 33 14.61 10.42 -16.17
C ILE A 33 13.88 11.73 -16.54
N PRO A 34 13.10 11.75 -17.63
CA PRO A 34 12.34 12.93 -17.99
C PRO A 34 11.19 13.15 -17.00
N GLU A 35 10.94 14.42 -16.68
CA GLU A 35 9.81 14.84 -15.83
C GLU A 35 8.47 14.31 -16.36
N SER A 36 7.51 14.05 -15.46
CA SER A 36 6.22 13.49 -15.88
C SER A 36 5.49 14.41 -16.87
N ALA A 37 4.98 13.84 -17.97
CA ALA A 37 4.29 14.61 -19.01
C ALA A 37 3.09 15.39 -18.44
N ARG A 38 2.39 14.83 -17.44
CA ARG A 38 1.26 15.48 -16.76
C ARG A 38 1.71 16.74 -16.01
N TRP A 39 2.80 16.67 -15.24
CA TRP A 39 3.34 17.82 -14.52
C TRP A 39 3.84 18.91 -15.49
N LEU A 40 4.45 18.52 -16.60
CA LEU A 40 4.89 19.47 -17.63
C LEU A 40 3.70 20.21 -18.27
N ILE A 41 2.59 19.52 -18.51
CA ILE A 41 1.34 20.14 -19.00
C ILE A 41 0.79 21.10 -17.93
N ALA A 42 0.63 20.64 -16.68
CA ALA A 42 0.09 21.45 -15.59
C ALA A 42 0.88 22.76 -15.34
N ASN A 43 2.20 22.74 -15.51
CA ASN A 43 3.07 23.92 -15.38
C ASN A 43 3.22 24.74 -16.67
N GLY A 44 2.38 24.52 -17.68
CA GLY A 44 2.40 25.26 -18.94
C GLY A 44 3.59 24.96 -19.85
N LYS A 45 4.43 23.96 -19.52
CA LYS A 45 5.59 23.52 -20.32
C LYS A 45 5.16 22.54 -21.44
N VAL A 46 4.13 22.92 -22.18
CA VAL A 46 3.43 22.08 -23.19
C VAL A 46 4.38 21.58 -24.29
N LYS A 47 5.32 22.41 -24.75
CA LYS A 47 6.30 22.05 -25.79
C LYS A 47 7.21 20.87 -25.36
N ARG A 48 7.68 20.88 -24.11
CA ARG A 48 8.51 19.79 -23.55
C ARG A 48 7.68 18.52 -23.34
N ALA A 49 6.44 18.65 -22.86
CA ALA A 49 5.53 17.53 -22.71
C ALA A 49 5.26 16.82 -24.04
N HIS A 50 4.97 17.57 -25.10
CA HIS A 50 4.73 17.02 -26.43
C HIS A 50 5.95 16.29 -26.99
N LEU A 51 7.16 16.83 -26.80
CA LEU A 51 8.41 16.18 -27.24
C LEU A 51 8.62 14.82 -26.56
N TYR A 52 8.41 14.74 -25.24
CA TYR A 52 8.54 13.47 -24.50
C TYR A 52 7.44 12.46 -24.87
N LEU A 53 6.19 12.91 -24.99
CA LEU A 53 5.08 12.05 -25.44
C LEU A 53 5.33 11.47 -26.84
N LYS A 54 5.89 12.28 -27.76
CA LYS A 54 6.29 11.82 -29.10
C LYS A 54 7.42 10.80 -29.05
N LYS A 55 8.40 10.98 -28.16
CA LYS A 55 9.49 10.02 -27.95
C LYS A 55 8.95 8.68 -27.43
N CYS A 56 8.08 8.71 -26.41
CA CYS A 56 7.43 7.50 -25.88
C CYS A 56 6.54 6.81 -26.92
N ALA A 57 5.77 7.56 -27.72
CA ALA A 57 4.94 7.00 -28.78
C ALA A 57 5.75 6.30 -29.88
N ARG A 58 6.95 6.82 -30.20
CA ARG A 58 7.91 6.16 -31.11
C ARG A 58 8.43 4.84 -30.53
N PHE A 59 8.83 4.82 -29.26
CA PHE A 59 9.28 3.60 -28.57
C PHE A 59 8.17 2.54 -28.51
N ASN A 60 6.91 2.95 -28.34
CA ASN A 60 5.76 2.05 -28.28
C ASN A 60 5.17 1.68 -29.65
N ASN A 61 5.87 1.99 -30.76
CA ASN A 61 5.41 1.77 -32.15
C ASN A 61 4.03 2.37 -32.49
N LYS A 62 3.50 3.29 -31.69
CA LYS A 62 2.24 4.00 -31.95
C LYS A 62 2.49 5.31 -32.70
N LYS A 63 2.84 5.18 -33.99
CA LYS A 63 3.20 6.31 -34.86
C LYS A 63 2.05 7.30 -35.15
N GLU A 64 0.80 6.91 -34.90
CA GLU A 64 -0.41 7.73 -35.10
C GLU A 64 -0.80 8.60 -33.90
N PHE A 65 -0.26 8.33 -32.70
CA PHE A 65 -0.53 9.12 -31.50
C PHE A 65 -0.04 10.59 -31.56
N PRO A 66 1.15 10.90 -32.11
CA PRO A 66 1.66 12.28 -32.14
C PRO A 66 0.97 13.20 -33.16
N SER A 67 0.22 12.70 -34.13
CA SER A 67 -0.56 13.52 -35.08
C SER A 67 -1.92 13.98 -34.52
N LYS A 68 -2.46 13.28 -33.50
CA LYS A 68 -3.73 13.64 -32.84
C LYS A 68 -3.57 14.63 -31.68
N ILE A 69 -2.38 14.75 -31.08
CA ILE A 69 -2.14 15.66 -29.95
C ILE A 69 -1.53 16.96 -30.47
N LYS A 70 -2.39 17.89 -30.91
CA LYS A 70 -1.99 19.28 -31.18
C LYS A 70 -1.64 19.99 -29.87
N PRO A 71 -0.66 20.91 -29.86
CA PRO A 71 -0.32 21.71 -28.67
C PRO A 71 -1.53 22.47 -28.13
N GLU A 72 -2.48 22.84 -29.00
CA GLU A 72 -3.76 23.50 -28.68
C GLU A 72 -4.63 22.68 -27.70
N HIS A 73 -4.80 21.37 -27.95
CA HIS A 73 -5.55 20.47 -27.04
C HIS A 73 -4.87 20.26 -25.69
N LEU A 74 -3.53 20.38 -25.64
CA LEU A 74 -2.80 20.31 -24.38
C LEU A 74 -2.95 21.60 -23.57
N SER A 75 -3.04 22.76 -24.21
CA SER A 75 -3.35 24.05 -23.56
C SER A 75 -4.77 24.10 -23.00
N ASP A 76 -5.77 23.50 -23.66
CA ASP A 76 -7.12 23.39 -23.12
C ASP A 76 -7.15 22.59 -21.80
N VAL A 77 -6.34 21.53 -21.70
CA VAL A 77 -6.16 20.76 -20.45
C VAL A 77 -5.55 21.62 -19.35
N VAL A 78 -4.62 22.54 -19.67
CA VAL A 78 -4.04 23.48 -18.68
C VAL A 78 -5.10 24.44 -18.12
N VAL A 79 -6.00 24.92 -18.96
CA VAL A 79 -7.10 25.82 -18.54
C VAL A 79 -8.11 25.06 -17.67
N VAL A 80 -8.45 23.82 -18.03
CA VAL A 80 -9.34 22.97 -17.23
C VAL A 80 -8.72 22.60 -15.88
N ASP A 81 -7.40 22.34 -15.81
CA ASP A 81 -6.73 22.00 -14.55
C ASP A 81 -6.59 23.20 -13.60
N LYS A 82 -6.42 24.42 -14.12
CA LYS A 82 -6.46 25.66 -13.31
C LYS A 82 -7.83 25.94 -12.70
N HIS A 83 -8.92 25.46 -13.33
CA HIS A 83 -10.27 25.56 -12.81
C HIS A 83 -10.68 24.40 -11.89
N LYS A 84 -9.85 23.36 -11.72
CA LYS A 84 -10.09 22.36 -10.68
C LYS A 84 -9.83 22.99 -9.32
N LYS A 85 -10.82 22.93 -8.44
CA LYS A 85 -10.71 23.33 -7.03
C LYS A 85 -9.42 22.74 -6.45
N THR A 86 -8.61 23.57 -5.78
CA THR A 86 -7.49 23.07 -4.98
C THR A 86 -8.07 22.29 -3.81
N TYR A 87 -8.02 20.96 -3.89
CA TYR A 87 -8.52 20.11 -2.82
C TYR A 87 -7.50 20.05 -1.68
N SER A 88 -7.96 20.36 -0.47
CA SER A 88 -7.13 20.32 0.73
C SER A 88 -7.37 19.04 1.54
N TYR A 89 -6.58 18.82 2.59
CA TYR A 89 -6.83 17.75 3.56
C TYR A 89 -8.17 17.92 4.29
N LEU A 90 -8.68 19.16 4.42
CA LEU A 90 -10.00 19.40 4.98
C LEU A 90 -11.14 18.78 4.15
N ASP A 91 -10.98 18.67 2.83
CA ASP A 91 -12.00 18.08 1.97
C ASP A 91 -12.12 16.56 2.15
N LEU A 92 -11.16 15.91 2.81
CA LEU A 92 -11.29 14.51 3.24
C LEU A 92 -12.31 14.32 4.36
N VAL A 93 -12.46 15.32 5.24
CA VAL A 93 -13.30 15.25 6.45
C VAL A 93 -14.61 16.02 6.28
N ARG A 94 -14.70 16.86 5.25
CA ARG A 94 -15.82 17.76 4.98
C ARG A 94 -17.15 17.02 4.74
N THR A 95 -17.11 15.91 4.04
CA THR A 95 -18.31 15.15 3.62
C THR A 95 -18.49 13.89 4.46
N PRO A 96 -19.73 13.53 4.87
CA PRO A 96 -19.96 12.48 5.86
C PRO A 96 -19.47 11.09 5.41
N LYS A 97 -19.64 10.76 4.13
CA LYS A 97 -19.16 9.48 3.58
C LYS A 97 -17.63 9.45 3.40
N MET A 98 -17.02 10.55 2.98
CA MET A 98 -15.55 10.66 2.92
C MET A 98 -14.92 10.61 4.31
N ARG A 99 -15.51 11.27 5.30
CA ARG A 99 -15.06 11.22 6.69
C ARG A 99 -15.11 9.80 7.23
N ARG A 100 -16.22 9.08 6.99
CA ARG A 100 -16.34 7.67 7.37
C ARG A 100 -15.25 6.84 6.68
N LEU A 101 -15.04 7.04 5.38
CA LEU A 101 -13.99 6.35 4.63
C LEU A 101 -12.60 6.64 5.20
N ALA A 102 -12.27 7.90 5.45
CA ALA A 102 -10.99 8.32 6.02
C ALA A 102 -10.75 7.77 7.43
N LEU A 103 -11.76 7.74 8.29
CA LEU A 103 -11.64 7.13 9.62
C LEU A 103 -11.39 5.62 9.53
N LEU A 104 -12.15 4.93 8.67
CA LEU A 104 -12.02 3.48 8.49
C LEU A 104 -10.66 3.11 7.89
N THR A 105 -10.20 3.82 6.86
CA THR A 105 -8.87 3.61 6.28
C THR A 105 -7.75 3.99 7.26
N GLY A 106 -7.93 5.03 8.06
CA GLY A 106 -6.98 5.42 9.11
C GLY A 106 -6.77 4.33 10.16
N ILE A 107 -7.87 3.76 10.68
CA ILE A 107 -7.82 2.63 11.65
C ILE A 107 -7.19 1.40 11.00
N LEU A 108 -7.55 1.10 9.75
CA LEU A 108 -6.98 -0.02 9.01
C LEU A 108 -5.45 0.13 8.86
N TRP A 109 -4.97 1.28 8.40
CA TRP A 109 -3.54 1.55 8.23
C TRP A 109 -2.77 1.54 9.55
N TYR A 110 -3.37 2.08 10.61
CA TYR A 110 -2.79 1.99 11.95
C TYR A 110 -2.61 0.53 12.37
N GLY A 111 -3.65 -0.31 12.21
CA GLY A 111 -3.59 -1.72 12.59
C GLY A 111 -2.59 -2.51 11.77
N VAL A 112 -2.61 -2.35 10.44
CA VAL A 112 -1.68 -3.00 9.52
C VAL A 112 -0.22 -2.65 9.86
N ALA A 113 0.07 -1.37 10.07
CA ALA A 113 1.43 -0.93 10.41
C ALA A 113 1.85 -1.43 11.81
N SER A 114 1.00 -1.29 12.82
CA SER A 114 1.31 -1.73 14.18
C SER A 114 1.57 -3.23 14.25
N THR A 115 0.76 -4.04 13.55
CA THR A 115 0.95 -5.49 13.49
C THR A 115 2.21 -5.88 12.73
N TYR A 116 2.46 -5.27 11.56
CA TYR A 116 3.65 -5.57 10.77
C TYR A 116 4.95 -5.27 11.51
N TYR A 117 5.04 -4.08 12.11
CA TYR A 117 6.22 -3.65 12.86
C TYR A 117 6.31 -4.32 14.22
N GLY A 118 5.18 -4.60 14.89
CA GLY A 118 5.15 -5.36 16.14
C GLY A 118 5.76 -6.75 16.00
N ILE A 119 5.38 -7.50 14.95
CA ILE A 119 5.98 -8.81 14.65
C ILE A 119 7.45 -8.66 14.23
N SER A 120 7.77 -7.64 13.43
CA SER A 120 9.13 -7.39 12.93
C SER A 120 10.12 -6.91 14.00
N LEU A 121 9.65 -6.34 15.09
CA LEU A 121 10.52 -5.87 16.17
C LEU A 121 10.66 -6.95 17.26
N ASN A 122 9.67 -7.84 17.40
CA ASN A 122 9.70 -8.98 18.32
C ASN A 122 10.39 -10.21 17.70
N ILE A 123 11.66 -10.05 17.30
CA ILE A 123 12.45 -11.10 16.61
C ILE A 123 13.32 -11.92 17.58
N THR A 124 13.52 -11.44 18.81
CA THR A 124 14.44 -12.03 19.80
C THR A 124 13.88 -13.27 20.50
N GLY A 125 12.59 -13.59 20.37
CA GLY A 125 11.91 -14.61 21.18
C GLY A 125 11.95 -16.08 20.69
N PHE A 126 12.51 -16.36 19.50
CA PHE A 126 12.32 -17.68 18.84
C PHE A 126 13.43 -18.71 19.04
N GLY A 127 14.44 -18.45 19.88
CA GLY A 127 15.55 -19.39 20.13
C GLY A 127 16.49 -19.61 18.93
N LEU A 128 16.25 -18.91 17.81
CA LEU A 128 17.07 -18.86 16.62
C LEU A 128 18.00 -17.63 16.65
N ASN A 129 19.11 -17.69 15.89
CA ASN A 129 19.96 -16.53 15.69
C ASN A 129 19.17 -15.40 14.99
N VAL A 130 19.27 -14.17 15.51
CA VAL A 130 18.54 -12.98 15.02
C VAL A 130 18.70 -12.79 13.51
N TYR A 131 19.89 -13.04 12.96
CA TYR A 131 20.15 -12.92 11.51
C TYR A 131 19.37 -13.95 10.69
N LEU A 132 19.27 -15.19 11.19
CA LEU A 132 18.55 -16.26 10.51
C LEU A 132 17.03 -16.03 10.56
N THR A 133 16.51 -15.60 11.71
CA THR A 133 15.09 -15.24 11.85
C THR A 133 14.72 -14.11 10.89
N HIS A 134 15.54 -13.06 10.80
CA HIS A 134 15.36 -11.98 9.82
C HIS A 134 15.39 -12.48 8.38
N PHE A 135 16.32 -13.38 8.04
CA PHE A 135 16.40 -13.94 6.69
C PHE A 135 15.13 -14.71 6.33
N ILE A 136 14.62 -15.54 7.26
CA ILE A 136 13.37 -16.30 7.06
C ILE A 136 12.18 -15.35 6.93
N TYR A 137 12.10 -14.31 7.77
CA TYR A 137 11.04 -13.29 7.69
C TYR A 137 11.07 -12.55 6.36
N SER A 138 12.23 -12.18 5.84
CA SER A 138 12.33 -11.57 4.50
C SER A 138 12.05 -12.56 3.37
N ALA A 139 12.38 -13.84 3.54
CA ALA A 139 12.14 -14.86 2.54
C ALA A 139 10.64 -15.16 2.35
N ILE A 140 9.86 -15.19 3.44
CA ILE A 140 8.41 -15.46 3.38
C ILE A 140 7.60 -14.31 2.76
N GLU A 141 8.14 -13.08 2.74
CA GLU A 141 7.47 -11.94 2.10
C GLU A 141 7.27 -12.13 0.59
N ILE A 142 8.20 -12.80 -0.09
CA ILE A 142 8.15 -13.04 -1.55
C ILE A 142 6.95 -13.95 -1.93
N PRO A 143 6.82 -15.18 -1.39
CA PRO A 143 5.66 -16.02 -1.70
C PRO A 143 4.36 -15.41 -1.19
N ALA A 144 4.37 -14.68 -0.07
CA ALA A 144 3.18 -13.97 0.41
C ALA A 144 2.68 -12.93 -0.60
N LYS A 145 3.58 -12.14 -1.20
CA LYS A 145 3.22 -11.17 -2.25
C LYS A 145 2.66 -11.83 -3.51
N ILE A 146 3.26 -12.94 -3.93
CA ILE A 146 2.77 -13.72 -5.08
C ILE A 146 1.36 -14.27 -4.79
N MET A 147 1.15 -14.82 -3.61
CA MET A 147 -0.16 -15.32 -3.17
C MET A 147 -1.23 -14.22 -3.17
N VAL A 148 -0.89 -13.03 -2.66
CA VAL A 148 -1.80 -11.87 -2.65
C VAL A 148 -2.20 -11.44 -4.05
N TYR A 149 -1.26 -11.42 -4.99
CA TYR A 149 -1.54 -11.07 -6.38
C TYR A 149 -2.66 -11.95 -6.96
N PHE A 150 -2.64 -13.25 -6.70
CA PHE A 150 -3.72 -14.16 -7.10
C PHE A 150 -4.99 -13.95 -6.27
N CYS A 151 -4.89 -13.85 -4.94
CA CYS A 151 -6.05 -13.67 -4.06
C CYS A 151 -6.88 -12.42 -4.38
N ILE A 152 -6.23 -11.29 -4.68
CA ILE A 152 -6.92 -10.02 -5.01
C ILE A 152 -7.78 -10.14 -6.27
N ASN A 153 -7.36 -10.97 -7.24
CA ASN A 153 -8.05 -11.16 -8.50
C ASN A 153 -9.24 -12.13 -8.39
N TYR A 154 -9.21 -13.10 -7.46
CA TYR A 154 -10.28 -14.10 -7.32
C TYR A 154 -11.28 -13.79 -6.20
N ILE A 155 -10.81 -13.32 -5.04
CA ILE A 155 -11.60 -13.20 -3.80
C ILE A 155 -12.11 -11.76 -3.59
N GLY A 156 -11.53 -10.79 -4.29
CA GLY A 156 -11.81 -9.36 -4.08
C GLY A 156 -10.87 -8.73 -3.04
N ARG A 157 -10.81 -7.39 -3.04
CA ARG A 157 -9.84 -6.62 -2.24
C ARG A 157 -10.26 -6.58 -0.78
N LYS A 158 -11.55 -6.40 -0.52
CA LYS A 158 -12.11 -6.30 0.84
C LYS A 158 -11.88 -7.59 1.62
N HIS A 159 -12.27 -8.72 1.03
CA HIS A 159 -12.16 -10.02 1.66
C HIS A 159 -10.70 -10.47 1.81
N CYS A 160 -9.83 -10.14 0.85
CA CYS A 160 -8.39 -10.38 0.97
C CYS A 160 -7.78 -9.57 2.14
N GLN A 161 -8.12 -8.29 2.26
CA GLN A 161 -7.62 -7.44 3.34
C GLN A 161 -8.11 -7.91 4.72
N ALA A 162 -9.40 -8.20 4.85
CA ALA A 162 -9.97 -8.69 6.11
C ALA A 162 -9.40 -10.08 6.48
N GLY A 163 -9.37 -11.01 5.52
CA GLY A 163 -8.88 -12.36 5.74
C GLY A 163 -7.42 -12.40 6.17
N THR A 164 -6.54 -11.65 5.51
CA THR A 164 -5.11 -11.60 5.86
C THR A 164 -4.88 -11.03 7.27
N LEU A 165 -5.61 -9.98 7.69
CA LEU A 165 -5.52 -9.42 9.04
C LEU A 165 -6.09 -10.34 10.13
N LEU A 166 -7.25 -10.96 9.87
CA LEU A 166 -7.86 -11.88 10.81
C LEU A 166 -6.99 -13.13 11.00
N LEU A 167 -6.49 -13.72 9.90
CA LEU A 167 -5.58 -14.86 9.96
C LEU A 167 -4.26 -14.50 10.65
N THR A 168 -3.71 -13.30 10.42
CA THR A 168 -2.53 -12.83 11.16
C THR A 168 -2.80 -12.77 12.66
N GLY A 169 -3.94 -12.19 13.06
CA GLY A 169 -4.36 -12.15 14.47
C GLY A 169 -4.53 -13.56 15.07
N THR A 170 -5.11 -14.49 14.31
CA THR A 170 -5.24 -15.90 14.73
C THR A 170 -3.87 -16.57 14.90
N CYS A 171 -2.91 -16.34 13.98
CA CYS A 171 -1.55 -16.86 14.13
C CYS A 171 -0.88 -16.35 15.41
N ILE A 172 -1.03 -15.06 15.73
CA ILE A 172 -0.51 -14.48 16.98
C ILE A 172 -1.22 -15.09 18.19
N ALA A 173 -2.54 -15.23 18.15
CA ALA A 173 -3.31 -15.87 19.22
C ALA A 173 -2.84 -17.30 19.49
N ILE A 174 -2.64 -18.11 18.44
CA ILE A 174 -2.08 -19.46 18.56
C ILE A 174 -0.69 -19.41 19.22
N ASN A 175 0.15 -18.43 18.85
CA ASN A 175 1.48 -18.27 19.42
C ASN A 175 1.47 -18.06 20.94
N ILE A 176 0.50 -17.29 21.45
CA ILE A 176 0.33 -16.99 22.87
C ILE A 176 0.01 -18.25 23.69
N PHE A 177 -0.80 -19.17 23.14
CA PHE A 177 -1.21 -20.39 23.83
C PHE A 177 -0.17 -21.53 23.73
N VAL A 178 0.85 -21.40 22.88
CA VAL A 178 1.85 -22.45 22.69
C VAL A 178 2.93 -22.37 23.79
N PRO A 179 3.20 -23.46 24.52
CA PRO A 179 4.24 -23.49 25.54
C PRO A 179 5.64 -23.25 24.95
N LYS A 180 6.51 -22.55 25.70
CA LYS A 180 7.90 -22.22 25.31
C LYS A 180 8.76 -23.43 24.92
N GLY A 181 8.39 -24.65 25.31
CA GLY A 181 9.11 -25.88 24.98
C GLY A 181 9.04 -26.27 23.49
N GLN A 182 8.07 -25.79 22.71
CA GLN A 182 7.91 -26.13 21.28
C GLN A 182 8.32 -24.98 20.35
N TRP A 183 9.60 -24.60 20.39
CA TRP A 183 10.13 -23.45 19.64
C TRP A 183 9.98 -23.59 18.11
N HIS A 184 10.06 -24.81 17.56
CA HIS A 184 9.86 -25.08 16.14
C HIS A 184 8.46 -24.69 15.66
N PHE A 185 7.43 -25.16 16.36
CA PHE A 185 6.04 -24.86 16.03
C PHE A 185 5.76 -23.35 16.16
N ARG A 186 6.26 -22.74 17.24
CA ARG A 186 6.13 -21.30 17.50
C ARG A 186 6.74 -20.46 16.36
N THR A 187 7.89 -20.88 15.84
CA THR A 187 8.57 -20.21 14.72
C THR A 187 7.77 -20.34 13.42
N VAL A 188 7.29 -21.55 13.08
CA VAL A 188 6.51 -21.77 11.84
C VAL A 188 5.25 -20.90 11.83
N VAL A 189 4.50 -20.87 12.94
CA VAL A 189 3.30 -20.04 13.06
C VAL A 189 3.63 -18.54 12.97
N ALA A 190 4.73 -18.10 13.58
CA ALA A 190 5.16 -16.71 13.51
C ALA A 190 5.58 -16.29 12.09
N VAL A 191 6.29 -17.16 11.36
CA VAL A 191 6.68 -16.92 9.96
C VAL A 191 5.45 -16.81 9.05
N ILE A 192 4.45 -17.69 9.23
CA ILE A 192 3.19 -17.61 8.49
C ILE A 192 2.45 -16.31 8.83
N GLY A 193 2.33 -15.97 10.11
CA GLY A 193 1.73 -14.71 10.56
C GLY A 193 2.45 -13.48 9.99
N LYS A 194 3.78 -13.51 9.92
CA LYS A 194 4.59 -12.44 9.31
C LYS A 194 4.31 -12.29 7.81
N GLY A 195 4.24 -13.41 7.09
CA GLY A 195 3.88 -13.42 5.66
C GLY A 195 2.46 -12.86 5.41
N LEU A 196 1.49 -13.26 6.23
CA LEU A 196 0.12 -12.74 6.15
C LEU A 196 0.02 -11.24 6.50
N SER A 197 0.84 -10.77 7.43
CA SER A 197 0.93 -9.35 7.76
C SER A 197 1.49 -8.53 6.60
N GLU A 198 2.54 -9.01 5.91
CA GLU A 198 3.06 -8.36 4.70
C GLU A 198 2.05 -8.38 3.55
N ALA A 199 1.32 -9.48 3.42
CA ALA A 199 0.25 -9.62 2.45
C ALA A 199 -0.84 -8.54 2.65
N SER A 200 -1.21 -8.29 3.91
CA SER A 200 -2.11 -7.21 4.30
C SER A 200 -1.53 -5.82 4.00
N PHE A 201 -0.23 -5.62 4.23
CA PHE A 201 0.46 -4.36 3.93
C PHE A 201 0.45 -4.04 2.42
N THR A 202 0.67 -5.04 1.59
CA THR A 202 0.63 -4.88 0.12
C THR A 202 -0.81 -4.60 -0.36
N THR A 203 -1.79 -5.33 0.19
CA THR A 203 -3.20 -5.19 -0.19
C THR A 203 -3.75 -3.83 0.21
N VAL A 204 -3.42 -3.31 1.40
CA VAL A 204 -3.94 -2.02 1.87
C VAL A 204 -3.43 -0.85 1.04
N ILE A 205 -2.19 -0.90 0.53
CA ILE A 205 -1.64 0.12 -0.37
C ILE A 205 -2.50 0.21 -1.64
N LEU A 206 -2.74 -0.93 -2.29
CA LEU A 206 -3.56 -0.98 -3.50
C LEU A 206 -4.99 -0.52 -3.21
N TYR A 207 -5.60 -1.08 -2.17
CA TYR A 207 -6.98 -0.80 -1.80
C TYR A 207 -7.21 0.69 -1.51
N THR A 208 -6.24 1.34 -0.86
CA THR A 208 -6.28 2.79 -0.60
C THR A 208 -6.31 3.60 -1.89
N THR A 209 -5.51 3.22 -2.90
CA THR A 209 -5.52 3.92 -4.19
C THR A 209 -6.81 3.72 -4.98
N GLU A 210 -7.51 2.61 -4.78
CA GLU A 210 -8.80 2.31 -5.40
C GLU A 210 -9.97 2.99 -4.68
N LEU A 211 -9.90 3.14 -3.35
CA LEU A 211 -10.95 3.76 -2.52
C LEU A 211 -11.02 5.27 -2.66
N TYR A 212 -9.86 5.95 -2.71
CA TYR A 212 -9.84 7.40 -2.75
C TYR A 212 -10.03 7.96 -4.17
N PRO A 213 -10.88 9.00 -4.34
CA PRO A 213 -11.10 9.59 -5.65
C PRO A 213 -9.84 10.23 -6.20
N THR A 214 -9.67 10.19 -7.52
CA THR A 214 -8.44 10.68 -8.19
C THR A 214 -8.04 12.10 -7.75
N VAL A 215 -9.00 12.99 -7.51
CA VAL A 215 -8.78 14.38 -7.11
C VAL A 215 -8.20 14.56 -5.70
N VAL A 216 -8.45 13.63 -4.78
CA VAL A 216 -7.98 13.68 -3.38
C VAL A 216 -7.16 12.46 -2.98
N ARG A 217 -6.82 11.59 -3.95
CA ARG A 217 -6.07 10.35 -3.71
C ARG A 217 -4.73 10.62 -3.03
N GLN A 218 -4.01 11.63 -3.49
CA GLN A 218 -2.71 11.99 -2.88
C GLN A 218 -2.88 12.45 -1.43
N ASN A 219 -3.90 13.27 -1.14
CA ASN A 219 -4.20 13.75 0.21
C ASN A 219 -4.63 12.59 1.12
N GLY A 220 -5.45 11.66 0.62
CA GLY A 220 -5.86 10.47 1.36
C GLY A 220 -4.73 9.49 1.61
N PHE A 221 -3.85 9.30 0.64
CA PHE A 221 -2.63 8.51 0.81
C PHE A 221 -1.67 9.15 1.84
N GLY A 222 -1.54 10.48 1.83
CA GLY A 222 -0.78 11.22 2.84
C GLY A 222 -1.33 11.04 4.26
N PHE A 223 -2.65 11.17 4.44
CA PHE A 223 -3.32 10.98 5.73
C PHE A 223 -3.18 9.55 6.26
N THR A 224 -3.40 8.55 5.40
CA THR A 224 -3.26 7.14 5.77
C THR A 224 -1.82 6.78 6.11
N ASN A 225 -0.84 7.32 5.39
CA ASN A 225 0.57 7.15 5.71
C ASN A 225 0.93 7.82 7.06
N PHE A 226 0.34 8.97 7.39
CA PHE A 226 0.51 9.57 8.72
C PHE A 226 -0.01 8.63 9.83
N MET A 227 -1.21 8.06 9.67
CA MET A 227 -1.75 7.07 10.60
C MET A 227 -0.90 5.80 10.70
N ALA A 228 -0.37 5.32 9.56
CA ALA A 228 0.55 4.19 9.53
C ALA A 228 1.81 4.48 10.35
N ARG A 229 2.40 5.68 10.19
CA ARG A 229 3.59 6.12 10.93
C ARG A 229 3.34 6.23 12.43
N LEU A 230 2.15 6.65 12.84
CA LEU A 230 1.76 6.58 14.26
C LEU A 230 1.79 5.14 14.78
N GLY A 231 1.26 4.17 14.00
CA GLY A 231 1.35 2.75 14.34
C GLY A 231 2.78 2.24 14.47
N VAL A 232 3.67 2.66 13.55
CA VAL A 232 5.11 2.32 13.62
C VAL A 232 5.76 2.90 14.87
N SER A 233 5.46 4.16 15.23
CA SER A 233 6.03 4.82 16.40
C SER A 233 5.54 4.21 17.72
N ILE A 234 4.30 3.72 17.75
CA ILE A 234 3.71 3.09 18.94
C ILE A 234 4.16 1.64 19.10
N ALA A 235 4.52 0.94 18.01
CA ALA A 235 4.93 -0.48 18.08
C ALA A 235 6.10 -0.77 19.04
N PRO A 236 7.22 -0.02 19.06
CA PRO A 236 8.27 -0.20 20.07
C PRO A 236 7.80 0.03 21.50
N LEU A 237 6.89 1.00 21.71
CA LEU A 237 6.32 1.28 23.03
C LEU A 237 5.47 0.11 23.50
N ILE A 238 4.69 -0.52 22.60
CA ILE A 238 3.92 -1.74 22.91
C ILE A 238 4.86 -2.90 23.27
N ILE A 239 6.02 -3.01 22.64
CA ILE A 239 6.99 -4.08 22.95
C ILE A 239 7.62 -3.88 24.32
N LEU A 240 7.88 -2.63 24.74
CA LEU A 240 8.41 -2.32 26.07
C LEU A 240 7.47 -2.77 27.20
N LEU A 241 6.17 -2.96 26.94
CA LEU A 241 5.22 -3.51 27.91
C LEU A 241 5.48 -4.98 28.27
N GLU A 242 6.42 -5.66 27.60
CA GLU A 242 6.90 -7.00 27.98
C GLU A 242 7.41 -7.04 29.43
N ASP A 243 8.01 -5.95 29.92
CA ASP A 243 8.56 -5.82 31.27
C ASP A 243 7.47 -5.89 32.37
N VAL A 244 6.22 -5.51 32.03
CA VAL A 244 5.09 -5.55 32.96
C VAL A 244 4.43 -6.92 32.94
N TRP A 245 4.14 -7.43 31.74
CA TRP A 245 3.56 -8.75 31.55
C TRP A 245 4.02 -9.35 30.22
N MET A 246 4.74 -10.47 30.30
CA MET A 246 5.46 -11.06 29.16
C MET A 246 4.61 -11.29 27.89
N PRO A 247 3.35 -11.77 27.94
CA PRO A 247 2.51 -11.94 26.74
C PRO A 247 1.73 -10.67 26.35
N LEU A 248 1.81 -9.57 27.10
CA LEU A 248 1.01 -8.35 26.89
C LEU A 248 1.20 -7.73 25.49
N PRO A 249 2.42 -7.60 24.94
CA PRO A 249 2.61 -7.04 23.61
C PRO A 249 1.91 -7.87 22.52
N GLU A 250 2.02 -9.20 22.60
CA GLU A 250 1.40 -10.13 21.66
C GLU A 250 -0.13 -10.04 21.72
N VAL A 251 -0.71 -9.94 22.93
CA VAL A 251 -2.15 -9.77 23.12
C VAL A 251 -2.64 -8.45 22.50
N ILE A 252 -1.93 -7.34 22.76
CA ILE A 252 -2.30 -6.03 22.20
C ILE A 252 -2.26 -6.06 20.67
N ILE A 253 -1.18 -6.59 20.08
CA ILE A 253 -1.02 -6.68 18.63
C ILE A 253 -2.08 -7.60 18.01
N CYS A 254 -2.41 -8.71 18.67
CA CYS A 254 -3.48 -9.62 18.26
C CYS A 254 -4.84 -8.89 18.22
N CYS A 255 -5.21 -8.20 19.31
CA CYS A 255 -6.44 -7.43 19.39
C CYS A 255 -6.52 -6.35 18.30
N VAL A 256 -5.42 -5.63 18.07
CA VAL A 256 -5.32 -4.59 17.02
C VAL A 256 -5.48 -5.21 15.62
N SER A 257 -4.86 -6.37 15.36
CA SER A 257 -4.98 -7.08 14.08
C SER A 257 -6.40 -7.56 13.81
N ILE A 258 -7.06 -8.14 14.82
CA ILE A 258 -8.44 -8.63 14.69
C ILE A 258 -9.40 -7.45 14.51
N PHE A 259 -9.27 -6.41 15.34
CA PHE A 259 -10.12 -5.22 15.24
C PHE A 259 -9.98 -4.52 13.89
N SER A 260 -8.75 -4.33 13.40
CA SER A 260 -8.52 -3.75 12.07
C SER A 260 -9.04 -4.64 10.93
N GLY A 261 -8.95 -5.97 11.06
CA GLY A 261 -9.57 -6.92 10.14
C GLY A 261 -11.10 -6.84 10.10
N LEU A 262 -11.75 -6.66 11.26
CA LEU A 262 -13.20 -6.42 11.33
C LEU A 262 -13.57 -5.08 10.69
N VAL A 263 -12.79 -4.03 10.97
CA VAL A 263 -12.96 -2.71 10.33
C VAL A 263 -12.83 -2.81 8.80
N ALA A 264 -11.92 -3.65 8.29
CA ALA A 264 -11.77 -3.90 6.85
C ALA A 264 -13.09 -4.39 6.20
N LEU A 265 -13.91 -5.17 6.93
CA LEU A 265 -15.21 -5.66 6.44
C LEU A 265 -16.27 -4.57 6.33
N LEU A 266 -16.10 -3.42 7.01
CA LEU A 266 -17.00 -2.27 6.87
C LEU A 266 -16.68 -1.43 5.63
N LEU A 267 -15.53 -1.63 4.97
CA LEU A 267 -15.20 -0.90 3.75
C LEU A 267 -15.94 -1.46 2.53
N PRO A 268 -16.20 -0.62 1.51
CA PRO A 268 -16.84 -1.04 0.27
C PRO A 268 -15.88 -1.83 -0.63
N GLU A 269 -16.38 -2.88 -1.28
CA GLU A 269 -15.59 -3.68 -2.24
C GLU A 269 -15.26 -2.84 -3.49
N THR A 270 -14.01 -2.92 -3.95
CA THR A 270 -13.50 -2.21 -5.14
C THR A 270 -13.30 -3.12 -6.35
N HIS A 271 -13.41 -4.44 -6.17
CA HIS A 271 -13.26 -5.42 -7.25
C HIS A 271 -14.28 -5.20 -8.39
N ASN A 272 -13.80 -5.02 -9.62
CA ASN A 272 -14.60 -4.77 -10.84
C ASN A 272 -15.52 -3.53 -10.78
N VAL A 273 -15.28 -2.59 -9.86
CA VAL A 273 -16.03 -1.33 -9.78
C VAL A 273 -15.23 -0.21 -10.46
N ARG A 274 -15.93 0.71 -11.15
CA ARG A 274 -15.28 1.92 -11.69
C ARG A 274 -14.70 2.76 -10.56
N LEU A 275 -13.43 3.14 -10.70
CA LEU A 275 -12.73 3.98 -9.74
C LEU A 275 -13.44 5.34 -9.60
N PRO A 276 -13.66 5.85 -8.37
CA PRO A 276 -14.25 7.15 -8.18
C PRO A 276 -13.30 8.23 -8.72
N GLU A 277 -13.82 9.13 -9.55
CA GLU A 277 -13.03 10.24 -10.08
C GLU A 277 -13.18 11.47 -9.18
N THR A 278 -14.38 11.69 -8.64
CA THR A 278 -14.76 12.86 -7.83
C THR A 278 -15.27 12.47 -6.44
N ILE A 279 -15.30 13.45 -5.53
CA ILE A 279 -15.88 13.27 -4.16
C ILE A 279 -17.38 12.96 -4.25
N GLU A 280 -18.07 13.55 -5.23
CA GLU A 280 -19.51 13.38 -5.43
C GLU A 280 -19.88 11.94 -5.81
N ASP A 281 -18.99 11.22 -6.51
CA ASP A 281 -19.17 9.80 -6.85
C ASP A 281 -19.28 8.90 -5.60
N ILE A 282 -18.59 9.29 -4.51
CA ILE A 282 -18.63 8.60 -3.23
C ILE A 282 -19.87 9.00 -2.43
N GLU A 283 -20.27 10.26 -2.50
CA GLU A 283 -21.44 10.78 -1.79
C GLU A 283 -22.78 10.31 -2.38
N LYS A 284 -22.87 10.31 -3.71
CA LYS A 284 -24.02 9.85 -4.48
C LYS A 284 -23.58 8.70 -5.37
N PRO A 285 -23.53 7.45 -4.85
CA PRO A 285 -23.30 6.31 -5.72
C PRO A 285 -24.38 6.33 -6.80
N ARG A 286 -23.99 6.54 -8.06
CA ARG A 286 -24.94 6.52 -9.19
C ARG A 286 -25.71 5.21 -9.12
N LYS A 287 -27.01 5.28 -8.78
CA LYS A 287 -27.90 4.13 -8.82
C LYS A 287 -27.98 3.68 -10.28
N ASN A 288 -27.48 2.47 -10.54
CA ASN A 288 -27.54 1.69 -11.77
C ASN A 288 -26.67 2.17 -12.97
N PRO A 289 -25.96 1.22 -13.62
CA PRO A 289 -25.20 1.50 -14.83
C PRO A 289 -26.14 1.43 -16.05
N ILE A 290 -26.72 2.56 -16.46
CA ILE A 290 -27.28 2.70 -17.82
C ILE A 290 -26.16 2.61 -18.89
N PHE A 291 -24.89 2.59 -18.47
CA PHE A 291 -23.74 2.46 -19.36
C PHE A 291 -23.31 1.02 -19.67
N LEU A 292 -23.81 0.01 -18.94
CA LEU A 292 -23.49 -1.40 -19.26
C LEU A 292 -24.35 -1.95 -20.41
N SER A 293 -25.60 -1.48 -20.57
CA SER A 293 -26.43 -1.87 -21.72
C SER A 293 -25.94 -1.27 -23.05
N HIS A 294 -25.09 -0.23 -23.02
CA HIS A 294 -24.49 0.33 -24.22
C HIS A 294 -23.11 -0.25 -24.55
N LEU A 295 -22.36 -0.76 -23.56
CA LEU A 295 -21.04 -1.36 -23.80
C LEU A 295 -21.08 -2.85 -24.12
N GLU A 296 -22.17 -3.56 -23.79
CA GLU A 296 -22.40 -4.93 -24.26
C GLU A 296 -22.65 -5.02 -25.78
N LYS A 297 -22.78 -3.87 -26.48
CA LYS A 297 -22.89 -3.78 -27.94
C LYS A 297 -21.60 -3.41 -28.68
N THR A 298 -20.53 -3.11 -27.96
CA THR A 298 -19.24 -2.81 -28.60
C THR A 298 -18.18 -3.75 -28.06
N ASP A 299 -18.04 -4.89 -28.74
CA ASP A 299 -16.85 -5.73 -28.74
C ASP A 299 -15.61 -4.89 -29.05
N VAL A 300 -14.98 -4.36 -28.01
CA VAL A 300 -13.61 -3.85 -28.10
C VAL A 300 -12.81 -4.51 -27.00
N PRO A 301 -11.97 -5.52 -27.32
CA PRO A 301 -11.12 -6.15 -26.32
C PRO A 301 -10.07 -5.15 -25.86
N LEU A 302 -10.09 -4.82 -24.57
CA LEU A 302 -9.03 -4.06 -23.91
C LEU A 302 -7.81 -4.98 -23.70
N LYS A 303 -6.82 -4.85 -24.57
CA LYS A 303 -5.41 -5.22 -24.35
C LYS A 303 -4.60 -3.97 -24.01
#